data_AF-L7L7R4-F1
#
_entry.id   AF-L7L7R4-F1
#
_cell.length_a   1.000
_cell.length_b   1.000
_cell.length_c   1.000
_cell.angle_alpha   90.00
_cell.angle_beta   90.00
_cell.angle_gamma   90.00
#
_symmetry.space_group_name_H-M   'P 1'
#
loop_
_entity.id
_entity.type
_entity.pdbx_description
1 polymer ?
#
loop_
_entity_poly.entity_id
_entity_poly.type
_entity_poly.pdbx_seq_one_letter_code
_entity_poly.pdbx_strand_id
1 'polypeptide(L)' 'MADPNNPGQFGNRADTEEQAHKGGEASPTSFGSSGGADPHEAGRKGAEAEPHEAKVRGGEHSHGGR' A
#
# COMPACT_ATOMS: atom_id res chain seq x y z
N MET A 1 -3.27 15.47 4.62
CA MET A 1 -3.62 14.37 5.56
C MET A 1 -5.11 14.13 5.47
N ALA A 2 -5.57 12.93 5.83
CA ALA A 2 -6.99 12.62 5.96
C ALA A 2 -7.66 13.56 7.00
N ASP A 3 -8.91 13.97 6.76
CA ASP A 3 -9.68 14.81 7.68
C ASP A 3 -10.51 13.90 8.61
N PRO A 4 -10.14 13.73 9.88
CA PRO A 4 -10.80 12.81 10.79
C PRO A 4 -12.27 13.16 11.08
N ASN A 5 -12.73 14.38 10.72
CA ASN A 5 -14.12 14.80 10.93
C ASN A 5 -14.98 14.67 9.68
N ASN A 6 -14.43 14.23 8.56
CA ASN A 6 -15.21 14.02 7.34
C ASN A 6 -15.95 12.67 7.41
N PRO A 7 -17.29 12.65 7.53
CA PRO A 7 -18.04 11.40 7.67
C PRO A 7 -18.04 10.55 6.39
N GLY A 8 -17.73 11.14 5.23
CA GLY A 8 -17.62 10.41 3.96
C GLY A 8 -16.26 9.73 3.76
N GLN A 9 -15.29 10.00 4.63
CA GLN A 9 -13.96 9.43 4.50
C GLN A 9 -13.89 8.02 5.10
N PHE A 10 -13.29 7.10 4.34
CA PHE A 10 -12.91 5.77 4.81
C PHE A 10 -11.98 5.89 6.03
N GLY A 11 -12.30 5.23 7.14
CA GLY A 11 -11.62 5.42 8.43
C GLY A 11 -12.49 6.10 9.48
N ASN A 12 -13.38 7.01 9.06
CA ASN A 12 -14.20 7.80 9.97
C ASN A 12 -15.63 7.25 10.14
N ARG A 13 -15.98 6.22 9.38
CA ARG A 13 -17.28 5.54 9.47
C ARG A 13 -17.19 4.35 10.41
N ALA A 14 -18.23 4.12 11.20
CA ALA A 14 -18.28 3.02 12.17
C ALA A 14 -18.15 1.62 11.54
N ASP A 15 -18.48 1.49 10.25
CA ASP A 15 -18.42 0.24 9.48
C ASP A 15 -17.08 0.02 8.77
N THR A 16 -16.11 0.93 8.91
CA THR A 16 -14.84 0.87 8.18
C THR A 16 -14.08 -0.42 8.48
N GLU A 17 -13.98 -0.80 9.76
CA GLU A 17 -13.24 -2.00 10.18
C GLU A 17 -13.88 -3.28 9.62
N GLU A 18 -15.21 -3.38 9.71
CA GLU A 18 -15.96 -4.51 9.17
C GLU A 18 -15.82 -4.60 7.64
N GLN A 19 -15.87 -3.48 6.93
CA GLN A 19 -15.65 -3.45 5.47
C GLN A 19 -14.23 -3.85 5.09
N ALA A 20 -13.22 -3.34 5.80
CA ALA A 20 -11.82 -3.69 5.56
C ALA A 20 -11.59 -5.19 5.78
N HIS A 21 -12.16 -5.74 6.85
CA HIS A 21 -12.10 -7.17 7.16
C HIS A 21 -12.74 -8.01 6.06
N LYS A 22 -14.00 -7.73 5.70
CA LYS A 22 -14.72 -8.46 4.64
C LYS A 22 -14.00 -8.37 3.30
N GLY A 23 -13.44 -7.21 2.96
CA GLY A 23 -12.64 -7.05 1.74
C GLY A 23 -11.36 -7.90 1.77
N GLY A 24 -10.72 -8.02 2.93
CA GLY A 24 -9.59 -8.91 3.16
C GLY A 24 -9.96 -10.39 3.02
N GLU A 25 -11.06 -10.83 3.65
CA GLU A 25 -11.54 -12.22 3.56
C GLU A 25 -12.03 -12.61 2.17
N ALA A 26 -12.68 -11.68 1.46
CA ALA A 26 -13.15 -11.88 0.10
C ALA A 26 -12.00 -11.91 -0.92
N SER A 27 -10.80 -11.46 -0.54
CA SER A 27 -9.64 -11.55 -1.40
C SER A 27 -9.23 -13.02 -1.53
N PRO A 28 -9.22 -13.59 -2.75
CA PRO A 28 -8.94 -15.01 -2.94
C PRO A 28 -7.51 -15.40 -2.51
N THR A 29 -6.63 -14.41 -2.37
CA THR A 29 -5.22 -14.58 -2.10
C THR A 29 -4.67 -13.36 -1.36
N SER A 30 -3.85 -13.57 -0.33
CA SER A 30 -3.11 -12.49 0.34
C SER A 30 -1.85 -12.12 -0.44
N PHE A 31 -1.38 -10.89 -0.32
CA PHE A 31 -0.08 -10.48 -0.86
C PHE A 31 1.04 -11.36 -0.30
N GLY A 32 1.93 -11.89 -1.16
CA GLY A 32 2.98 -12.84 -0.77
C GLY A 32 2.52 -14.28 -0.49
N SER A 33 1.23 -14.61 -0.66
CA SER A 33 0.77 -16.01 -0.72
C SER A 33 1.04 -16.62 -2.11
N SER A 34 1.02 -17.95 -2.22
CA SER A 34 1.33 -18.66 -3.48
C SER A 34 0.43 -18.30 -4.67
N GLY A 35 -0.79 -17.80 -4.44
CA GLY A 35 -1.68 -17.29 -5.47
C GLY A 35 -1.75 -15.76 -5.55
N GLY A 36 -1.14 -15.06 -4.59
CA GLY A 36 -1.09 -13.60 -4.55
C GLY A 36 0.09 -13.04 -5.35
N ALA A 37 0.17 -11.73 -5.46
CA ALA A 37 1.33 -11.09 -6.09
C ALA A 37 2.62 -11.38 -5.28
N ASP A 38 3.68 -11.80 -5.99
CA ASP A 38 5.02 -11.94 -5.40
C ASP A 38 5.55 -10.55 -5.02
N PRO A 39 5.86 -10.29 -3.73
CA PRO A 39 6.34 -9.00 -3.27
C PRO A 39 7.64 -8.56 -3.95
N HIS A 40 8.53 -9.49 -4.30
CA HIS A 40 9.80 -9.17 -4.96
C HIS A 40 9.58 -8.77 -6.42
N GLU A 41 8.71 -9.48 -7.13
CA GLU A 41 8.38 -9.14 -8.51
C GLU A 41 7.58 -7.84 -8.59
N ALA A 42 6.58 -7.68 -7.70
CA ALA A 42 5.79 -6.46 -7.60
C ALA A 42 6.66 -5.24 -7.23
N GLY A 43 7.57 -5.40 -6.27
CA GLY A 43 8.53 -4.36 -5.90
C GLY A 43 9.44 -3.95 -7.05
N ARG A 44 9.95 -4.93 -7.81
CA ARG A 44 10.79 -4.67 -9.00
C ARG A 44 10.03 -3.90 -10.08
N LYS A 45 8.82 -4.35 -10.42
CA LYS A 45 7.95 -3.67 -11.40
C LYS A 45 7.58 -2.26 -10.94
N GLY A 46 7.30 -2.07 -9.66
CA GLY A 46 7.05 -0.75 -9.07
C GLY A 46 8.25 0.18 -9.22
N ALA A 47 9.45 -0.32 -8.90
CA ALA A 47 10.69 0.42 -9.11
C ALA A 47 10.92 0.72 -10.59
N GLU A 48 10.71 -0.22 -11.51
CA GLU A 48 10.86 0.03 -12.95
C GLU A 48 9.91 1.14 -13.45
N ALA A 49 8.65 1.10 -13.01
CA ALA A 49 7.61 2.06 -13.38
C ALA A 49 7.79 3.47 -12.77
N GLU A 50 8.59 3.60 -11.71
CA GLU A 50 8.82 4.88 -11.05
C GLU A 50 9.66 5.83 -11.93
N PRO A 51 9.23 7.10 -12.12
CA PRO A 51 9.99 8.07 -12.90
C PRO A 51 11.36 8.36 -12.25
N HIS A 52 12.36 8.64 -13.09
CA HIS A 52 13.75 8.83 -12.66
C HIS A 52 13.91 9.85 -11.53
N GLU A 53 13.19 10.98 -11.59
CA GLU A 53 13.24 12.02 -10.56
C GLU A 53 12.71 11.55 -9.20
N ALA A 54 11.70 10.67 -9.18
CA ALA A 54 11.16 10.11 -7.95
C ALA A 54 12.12 9.08 -7.33
N LYS A 55 12.78 8.25 -8.16
CA LYS A 55 13.85 7.33 -7.74
C LYS A 55 15.00 8.06 -7.06
N VAL A 56 15.46 9.16 -7.64
CA VAL A 56 16.56 9.99 -7.09
C VAL A 56 16.17 10.52 -5.73
N ARG A 57 14.99 11.14 -5.60
CA ARG A 57 14.48 11.67 -4.32
C ARG A 57 14.27 10.59 -3.25
N GLY A 58 13.74 9.43 -3.63
CA GLY A 58 13.62 8.29 -2.70
C GLY A 58 14.97 7.74 -2.25
N GLY A 59 15.95 7.71 -3.16
CA GLY A 59 17.32 7.32 -2.88
C GLY A 59 18.02 8.26 -1.90
N GLU A 60 17.82 9.57 -2.00
CA GLU A 60 18.39 10.57 -1.08
C GLU A 60 18.07 10.25 0.41
N HIS A 61 16.88 9.72 0.69
CA HIS A 61 16.44 9.37 2.05
C HIS A 61 16.96 8.00 2.54
N SER A 62 17.50 7.17 1.63
CA SER A 62 17.93 5.80 1.92
C SER A 62 19.35 5.73 2.53
N HIS A 63 20.08 6.84 2.57
CA HIS A 63 21.47 6.90 3.05
C HIS A 63 21.62 7.10 4.56
N GLY A 64 20.51 7.16 5.32
CA GLY A 64 20.50 7.47 6.76
C GLY A 64 20.60 6.28 7.72
N GLY A 65 20.75 5.04 7.22
CA GLY A 65 20.88 3.85 8.06
C GLY A 65 22.35 3.56 8.40
N ARG A 66 22.91 4.22 9.41
CA ARG A 66 24.18 3.82 10.02
C ARG A 66 24.12 3.96 11.54
#